data_AF-A0A3B8R5K3-F1
#
_entry.id   AF-A0A3B8R5K3-F1
#
_cell.length_a   1.000
_cell.length_b   1.000
_cell.length_c   1.000
_cell.angle_alpha   90.00
_cell.angle_beta   90.00
_cell.angle_gamma   90.00
#
_symmetry.space_group_name_H-M   'P 1'
#
loop_
_entity.id
_entity.type
_entity.pdbx_description
1 polymer ?
#
loop_
_entity_poly.entity_id
_entity_poly.type
_entity_poly.pdbx_seq_one_letter_code
_entity_poly.pdbx_strand_id
1 'polypeptide(L)'
;LFRSPDKAYFEPSHGSAPDIAGRNIANPYSMIGSVAMMLEMSFGMKAESTLVWDAMKSVFEDGYTTADLSAKGVDLKTVGTDAFGDLVIASLEAKLAAPTH
;
A
#
# COMPACT_ATOMS: atom_id res chain seq x y z
N LEU A 1 16.27 -0.92 3.09
CA LEU A 1 16.01 -1.63 4.36
C LEU A 1 17.29 -1.64 5.18
N PHE A 2 17.32 -0.92 6.31
CA PHE A 2 18.46 -0.86 7.23
C PHE A 2 18.01 -1.39 8.61
N ARG A 3 18.73 -2.38 9.16
CA ARG A 3 18.38 -3.03 10.44
C ARG A 3 19.61 -3.15 11.34
N SER A 4 19.46 -2.73 12.59
CA SER A 4 20.32 -3.02 13.73
C SER A 4 19.61 -4.01 14.67
N PRO A 5 20.27 -4.59 15.68
CA PRO A 5 19.66 -5.59 16.57
C PRO A 5 18.34 -5.10 17.21
N ASP A 6 18.28 -3.82 17.57
CA ASP A 6 17.14 -3.24 18.31
C ASP A 6 16.29 -2.24 17.50
N LYS A 7 16.70 -1.89 16.26
CA LYS A 7 16.08 -0.81 15.48
C LYS A 7 16.08 -1.13 13.99
N ALA A 8 14.99 -0.77 13.31
CA ALA A 8 14.86 -0.90 11.87
C ALA A 8 14.28 0.38 11.27
N TYR A 9 14.67 0.69 10.04
CA TYR A 9 14.13 1.80 9.25
C TYR A 9 13.46 1.25 7.98
N PHE A 10 12.20 1.64 7.79
CA PHE A 10 11.36 1.24 6.66
C PHE A 10 10.99 2.49 5.87
N GLU A 11 11.28 2.46 4.57
CA GLU A 11 11.07 3.58 3.68
C GLU A 11 10.51 3.09 2.34
N PRO A 12 9.77 3.94 1.62
CA PRO A 12 9.35 3.64 0.26
C PRO A 12 10.58 3.55 -0.65
N SER A 13 10.51 2.71 -1.68
CA SER A 13 11.62 2.53 -2.64
C SER A 13 11.80 3.75 -3.55
N HIS A 14 10.72 4.53 -3.78
CA HIS A 14 10.75 5.71 -4.64
C HIS A 14 11.26 6.95 -3.91
N GLY A 15 11.89 7.87 -4.67
CA GLY A 15 12.33 9.17 -4.17
C GLY A 15 11.17 10.16 -3.93
N SER A 16 11.51 11.44 -3.74
CA SER A 16 10.56 12.50 -3.35
C SER A 16 9.60 12.96 -4.44
N ALA A 17 9.85 12.62 -5.71
CA ALA A 17 9.01 12.94 -6.87
C ALA A 17 8.45 14.40 -6.86
N PRO A 18 9.33 15.42 -6.88
CA PRO A 18 8.95 16.82 -6.68
C PRO A 18 8.04 17.38 -7.78
N ASP A 19 8.07 16.80 -8.98
CA ASP A 19 7.26 17.14 -10.14
C ASP A 19 5.76 16.77 -9.99
N ILE A 20 5.45 15.84 -9.09
CA ILE A 20 4.09 15.40 -8.77
C ILE A 20 3.65 15.75 -7.34
N ALA A 21 4.52 16.40 -6.57
CA ALA A 21 4.21 16.83 -5.21
C ALA A 21 2.97 17.73 -5.17
N GLY A 22 2.05 17.44 -4.24
CA GLY A 22 0.80 18.19 -4.07
C GLY A 22 -0.26 17.94 -5.15
N ARG A 23 -0.04 17.02 -6.09
CA ARG A 23 -0.97 16.76 -7.21
C ARG A 23 -1.90 15.58 -7.01
N ASN A 24 -1.80 14.86 -5.88
CA ASN A 24 -2.63 13.71 -5.55
C ASN A 24 -2.62 12.59 -6.61
N ILE A 25 -1.46 12.36 -7.25
CA ILE A 25 -1.27 11.35 -8.31
C ILE A 25 -0.13 10.38 -8.01
N ALA A 26 0.51 10.52 -6.85
CA ALA A 26 1.57 9.62 -6.43
C ALA A 26 0.98 8.27 -6.01
N ASN A 27 1.71 7.20 -6.26
CA ASN A 27 1.34 5.85 -5.83
C ASN A 27 1.72 5.62 -4.36
N PRO A 28 0.76 5.43 -3.44
CA PRO A 28 1.07 5.21 -2.04
C PRO A 28 1.52 3.77 -1.74
N TYR A 29 1.49 2.85 -2.71
CA TYR A 29 1.70 1.41 -2.48
C TYR A 29 3.02 1.10 -1.76
N SER A 30 4.14 1.67 -2.21
CA SER A 30 5.43 1.35 -1.61
C SER A 30 5.56 1.87 -0.18
N MET A 31 4.91 3.00 0.13
CA MET A 31 4.88 3.58 1.48
C MET A 31 4.05 2.69 2.43
N ILE A 32 2.87 2.23 1.98
CA ILE A 32 2.04 1.32 2.77
C ILE A 32 2.75 -0.04 2.95
N GLY A 33 3.42 -0.53 1.90
CA GLY A 33 4.25 -1.74 1.97
C GLY A 33 5.38 -1.64 3.01
N SER A 34 5.98 -0.46 3.20
CA SER A 34 6.96 -0.23 4.27
C SER A 34 6.35 -0.45 5.66
N VAL A 35 5.09 -0.07 5.87
CA VAL A 35 4.36 -0.31 7.13
C VAL A 35 4.05 -1.79 7.31
N ALA A 36 3.62 -2.50 6.25
CA ALA A 36 3.40 -3.94 6.32
C ALA A 36 4.69 -4.71 6.68
N MET A 37 5.81 -4.34 6.05
CA MET A 37 7.13 -4.88 6.42
C MET A 37 7.51 -4.56 7.87
N MET A 38 7.18 -3.37 8.37
CA MET A 38 7.42 -3.00 9.78
C MET A 38 6.62 -3.90 10.74
N LEU A 39 5.33 -4.15 10.47
CA LEU A 39 4.49 -5.04 11.26
C LEU A 39 5.11 -6.42 11.40
N GLU A 40 5.52 -7.02 10.28
CA GLU A 40 6.10 -8.37 10.29
C GLU A 40 7.50 -8.39 10.90
N MET A 41 8.41 -7.52 10.43
CA MET A 41 9.84 -7.65 10.73
C MET A 41 10.23 -7.07 12.10
N SER A 42 9.49 -6.09 12.61
CA SER A 42 9.79 -5.42 13.89
C SER A 42 8.84 -5.81 15.01
N PHE A 43 7.57 -6.08 14.70
CA PHE A 43 6.56 -6.42 15.73
C PHE A 43 6.17 -7.90 15.73
N GLY A 44 6.62 -8.71 14.75
CA GLY A 44 6.21 -10.12 14.64
C GLY A 44 4.74 -10.30 14.26
N MET A 45 4.08 -9.22 13.85
CA MET A 45 2.65 -9.14 13.51
C MET A 45 2.42 -9.58 12.07
N LYS A 46 2.73 -10.85 11.80
CA LYS A 46 2.67 -11.41 10.45
C LYS A 46 1.25 -11.45 9.90
N ALA A 47 0.26 -11.78 10.73
CA ALA A 47 -1.13 -11.85 10.31
C ALA A 47 -1.63 -10.47 9.84
N GLU A 48 -1.33 -9.43 10.62
CA GLU A 48 -1.69 -8.05 10.32
C GLU A 48 -0.94 -7.52 9.09
N SER A 49 0.35 -7.86 8.94
CA SER A 49 1.10 -7.60 7.71
C SER A 49 0.42 -8.22 6.48
N THR A 50 0.02 -9.49 6.56
CA THR A 50 -0.71 -10.18 5.48
C THR A 50 -2.02 -9.49 5.15
N LEU A 51 -2.81 -9.07 6.14
CA LEU A 51 -4.05 -8.33 5.90
C LEU A 51 -3.82 -7.03 5.14
N VAL A 52 -2.77 -6.27 5.47
CA VAL A 52 -2.41 -5.04 4.76
C VAL A 52 -1.98 -5.33 3.32
N TRP A 53 -1.15 -6.36 3.09
CA TRP A 53 -0.76 -6.77 1.75
C TRP A 53 -1.96 -7.20 0.90
N ASP A 54 -2.84 -8.01 1.47
CA ASP A 54 -4.04 -8.49 0.79
C ASP A 54 -5.03 -7.36 0.50
N ALA A 55 -5.12 -6.37 1.39
CA ALA A 55 -5.95 -5.18 1.18
C ALA A 55 -5.43 -4.33 0.03
N MET A 56 -4.11 -4.10 -0.05
CA MET A 56 -3.54 -3.39 -1.19
C MET A 56 -3.69 -4.17 -2.49
N LYS A 57 -3.50 -5.50 -2.45
CA LYS A 57 -3.65 -6.36 -3.64
C LYS A 57 -5.07 -6.33 -4.19
N SER A 58 -6.08 -6.35 -3.32
CA SER A 58 -7.48 -6.35 -3.76
C SER A 58 -7.84 -5.07 -4.51
N VAL A 59 -7.25 -3.91 -4.16
CA VAL A 59 -7.50 -2.66 -4.88
C VAL A 59 -7.10 -2.76 -6.35
N PHE A 60 -5.99 -3.44 -6.67
CA PHE A 60 -5.60 -3.71 -8.05
C PHE A 60 -6.48 -4.77 -8.72
N GLU A 61 -6.88 -5.80 -7.98
CA GLU A 61 -7.78 -6.86 -8.48
C GLU A 61 -9.18 -6.31 -8.82
N ASP A 62 -9.63 -5.29 -8.09
CA ASP A 62 -10.86 -4.52 -8.35
C ASP A 62 -10.73 -3.54 -9.54
N GLY A 63 -9.57 -3.55 -10.21
CA GLY A 63 -9.32 -2.77 -11.42
C GLY A 63 -8.88 -1.32 -11.16
N TYR A 64 -8.53 -0.95 -9.94
CA TYR A 64 -7.99 0.38 -9.64
C TYR A 64 -6.49 0.45 -9.85
N THR A 65 -6.01 1.61 -10.29
CA THR A 65 -4.58 1.88 -10.47
C THR A 65 -4.25 3.35 -10.20
N THR A 66 -2.98 3.69 -10.13
CA THR A 66 -2.48 5.07 -10.00
C THR A 66 -1.84 5.53 -11.31
N ALA A 67 -1.60 6.83 -11.45
CA ALA A 67 -1.19 7.43 -12.72
C ALA A 67 0.12 6.83 -13.28
N ASP A 68 1.07 6.51 -12.41
CA ASP A 68 2.37 5.89 -12.71
C ASP A 68 2.28 4.44 -13.22
N LEU A 69 1.24 3.69 -12.82
CA LEU A 69 1.02 2.30 -13.21
C LEU A 69 -0.02 2.15 -14.33
N SER A 70 -0.65 3.25 -14.74
CA SER A 70 -1.60 3.23 -15.85
C SER A 70 -0.90 2.96 -17.18
N ALA A 71 -1.36 1.96 -17.92
CA ALA A 71 -0.82 1.58 -19.23
C ALA A 71 -1.88 1.75 -20.33
N LYS A 72 -1.46 2.25 -21.50
CA LYS A 72 -2.36 2.40 -22.66
C LYS A 72 -2.86 1.03 -23.11
N GLY A 73 -4.18 0.86 -23.19
CA GLY A 73 -4.83 -0.37 -23.66
C GLY A 73 -5.23 -1.35 -22.56
N VAL A 74 -5.02 -1.01 -21.28
CA VAL A 74 -5.56 -1.75 -20.14
C VAL A 74 -6.73 -0.96 -19.55
N ASP A 75 -7.89 -1.58 -19.41
CA ASP A 75 -9.09 -0.97 -18.82
C ASP A 75 -8.98 -0.98 -17.29
N LEU A 76 -8.19 -0.05 -16.76
CA LEU A 76 -8.02 0.18 -15.32
C LEU A 76 -8.54 1.57 -14.95
N LYS A 77 -9.22 1.66 -13.82
CA LYS A 77 -9.70 2.91 -13.26
C LYS A 77 -8.57 3.61 -12.52
N THR A 78 -8.01 4.65 -13.14
CA THR A 78 -7.00 5.49 -12.49
C THR A 78 -7.62 6.34 -11.39
N VAL A 79 -7.05 6.27 -10.18
CA VAL A 79 -7.45 7.05 -9.01
C VAL A 79 -6.27 7.87 -8.47
N GLY A 80 -6.59 8.89 -7.66
CA GLY A 80 -5.60 9.67 -6.94
C GLY A 80 -5.05 8.95 -5.70
N THR A 81 -4.02 9.53 -5.07
CA THR A 81 -3.36 9.00 -3.86
C THR A 81 -4.35 8.79 -2.71
N ASP A 82 -5.18 9.80 -2.43
CA ASP A 82 -6.14 9.74 -1.31
C ASP A 82 -7.18 8.65 -1.54
N ALA A 83 -7.79 8.63 -2.73
CA ALA A 83 -8.79 7.65 -3.10
C ALA A 83 -8.24 6.22 -3.11
N PHE A 84 -6.98 6.03 -3.50
CA PHE A 84 -6.32 4.73 -3.36
C PHE A 84 -6.20 4.32 -1.89
N GLY A 85 -5.79 5.25 -1.01
CA GLY A 85 -5.73 5.04 0.43
C GLY A 85 -7.09 4.64 1.03
N ASP A 86 -8.16 5.35 0.65
CA ASP A 86 -9.52 5.05 1.10
C ASP A 86 -9.97 3.63 0.69
N LEU A 87 -9.64 3.21 -0.54
CA LEU A 87 -9.94 1.85 -1.01
C LEU A 87 -9.18 0.78 -0.23
N VAL A 88 -7.91 1.03 0.10
CA VAL A 88 -7.11 0.11 0.95
C VAL A 88 -7.72 0.02 2.34
N ILE A 89 -8.14 1.13 2.94
CA ILE A 89 -8.79 1.14 4.26
C ILE A 89 -10.09 0.34 4.22
N ALA A 90 -10.96 0.60 3.23
CA ALA A 90 -12.23 -0.13 3.09
C ALA A 90 -12.01 -1.64 2.94
N SER A 91 -11.02 -2.06 2.15
CA SER A 91 -10.66 -3.47 2.01
C SER A 91 -10.13 -4.07 3.31
N LEU A 92 -9.28 -3.34 4.02
CA LEU A 92 -8.73 -3.77 5.30
C LEU A 92 -9.82 -3.93 6.38
N GLU A 93 -10.73 -2.96 6.50
CA GLU A 93 -11.87 -3.02 7.41
C GLU A 93 -12.77 -4.23 7.13
N ALA A 94 -13.06 -4.49 5.85
CA ALA A 94 -13.84 -5.66 5.46
C ALA A 94 -13.16 -6.98 5.86
N LYS A 95 -11.83 -7.06 5.72
CA LYS A 95 -11.06 -8.25 6.11
C LYS A 95 -10.96 -8.42 7.63
N LEU A 96 -10.89 -7.33 8.38
CA LEU A 96 -10.91 -7.35 9.86
C LEU A 96 -12.28 -7.75 10.42
N ALA A 97 -13.37 -7.38 9.73
CA ALA A 97 -14.73 -7.76 10.11
C ALA A 97 -15.08 -9.22 9.75
N ALA A 98 -14.32 -9.85 8.85
CA ALA A 98 -14.53 -11.25 8.49
C ALA A 98 -14.10 -12.15 9.68
N PRO A 99 -14.91 -13.16 10.06
CA PRO A 99 -14.53 -14.07 11.13
C PRO A 99 -13.25 -14.81 10.74
N THR A 100 -12.21 -14.69 11.57
CA THR A 100 -11.00 -15.51 11.49
C THR A 100 -11.39 -16.96 11.67
N HIS A 101 -11.20 -17.77 10.62
CA HIS A 101 -11.34 -19.23 10.67
C HIS A 101 -10.29 -19.86 11.59
#